data_AF-A0A6N2MKP2-F1
#
_entry.id   AF-A0A6N2MKP2-F1
#
_cell.length_a   1.000
_cell.length_b   1.000
_cell.length_c   1.000
_cell.angle_alpha   90.00
_cell.angle_beta   90.00
_cell.angle_gamma   90.00
#
_symmetry.space_group_name_H-M   'P 1'
#
loop_
_entity.id
_entity.type
_entity.pdbx_description
1 polymer ?
#
loop_
_entity_poly.entity_id
_entity_poly.type
_entity_poly.pdbx_seq_one_letter_code
_entity_poly.pdbx_strand_id
1 'polypeptide(L)'
;MYTRTAETPPKHLFCFNYNTSAGHSNDINYLELTDDELMRQCEMDTFKSSGPGGQHRNKRESAVRLKHLPTGIIAQAVEDRSQHMNRASALKRLRALLAIRVRNSVDIDSYTPPMELLQILPLKSTIRGSDCGPQIGPKNPKFILGMQALLDVIFAVGGSISEAGKLLGLSTGALSRLILSDDSLRMAVNDLRNSKGLKPLR
;
A
#
# COMPACT_ATOMS: atom_id res chain seq x y z
N MET A 1 -3.92 4.41 -44.21
CA MET A 1 -4.44 3.33 -43.34
C MET A 1 -3.28 2.79 -42.52
N TYR A 2 -3.18 3.15 -41.24
CA TYR A 2 -2.17 2.60 -40.33
C TYR A 2 -2.89 2.03 -39.11
N THR A 3 -2.94 0.71 -39.03
CA THR A 3 -3.37 -0.04 -37.85
C THR A 3 -2.25 -0.01 -36.81
N ARG A 4 -2.46 0.67 -35.69
CA ARG A 4 -1.63 0.52 -34.48
C ARG A 4 -2.50 -0.02 -33.36
N THR A 5 -2.38 -1.34 -33.21
CA THR A 5 -2.49 -2.14 -31.97
C THR A 5 -2.91 -1.39 -30.72
N ALA A 6 -4.12 -1.69 -30.24
CA ALA A 6 -4.54 -1.42 -28.88
C ALA A 6 -3.66 -2.21 -27.92
N GLU A 7 -2.76 -1.52 -27.20
CA GLU A 7 -2.12 -2.06 -26.02
C GLU A 7 -3.20 -2.25 -24.95
N THR A 8 -3.65 -3.49 -24.78
CA THR A 8 -4.45 -3.88 -23.63
C THR A 8 -3.65 -3.58 -22.35
N PRO A 9 -4.21 -2.88 -21.35
CA PRO A 9 -3.51 -2.65 -20.09
C PRO A 9 -3.17 -3.99 -19.46
N PRO A 10 -1.98 -4.11 -18.83
CA PRO A 10 -1.51 -5.38 -18.36
C PRO A 10 -2.40 -5.91 -17.23
N LYS A 11 -2.95 -7.11 -17.46
CA LYS A 11 -3.70 -7.91 -16.49
C LYS A 11 -2.71 -8.57 -15.51
N HIS A 12 -2.07 -7.82 -14.61
CA HIS A 12 -1.20 -8.41 -13.59
C HIS A 12 -1.99 -8.60 -12.29
N LEU A 13 -2.43 -9.83 -11.97
CA LEU A 13 -1.65 -10.82 -11.22
C LEU A 13 -1.02 -10.21 -9.96
N PHE A 14 -1.87 -9.88 -9.00
CA PHE A 14 -1.44 -9.66 -7.62
C PHE A 14 -1.07 -11.01 -7.01
N CYS A 15 0.18 -11.43 -7.14
CA CYS A 15 0.74 -12.41 -6.22
C CYS A 15 0.90 -11.70 -4.87
N PHE A 16 -0.02 -11.97 -3.93
CA PHE A 16 0.22 -11.64 -2.53
C PHE A 16 1.48 -12.40 -2.13
N ASN A 17 2.62 -11.72 -2.00
CA ASN A 17 3.83 -12.36 -1.48
C ASN A 17 3.59 -12.60 0.01
N TYR A 18 3.17 -13.82 0.33
CA TYR A 18 3.11 -14.34 1.68
C TYR A 18 4.54 -14.77 2.04
N ASN A 19 5.06 -14.26 3.16
CA ASN A 19 6.31 -14.76 3.74
C ASN A 19 6.05 -16.19 4.26
N THR A 20 6.09 -17.21 3.39
CA THR A 20 6.04 -18.64 3.79
C THR A 20 7.44 -19.18 3.90
N SER A 21 8.12 -18.76 4.95
CA SER A 21 9.29 -19.47 5.44
C SER A 21 9.07 -19.72 6.92
N ALA A 22 8.53 -20.90 7.21
CA ALA A 22 8.61 -21.51 8.52
C ALA A 22 10.08 -21.52 8.96
N GLY A 23 10.38 -20.82 10.05
CA GLY A 23 11.70 -20.80 10.67
C GLY A 23 12.64 -19.72 10.12
N HIS A 24 12.38 -18.46 10.44
CA HIS A 24 13.30 -17.50 11.07
C HIS A 24 12.52 -16.19 11.26
N SER A 25 12.29 -15.81 12.52
CA SER A 25 11.64 -14.58 12.95
C SER A 25 12.36 -13.36 12.38
N ASN A 26 11.83 -12.82 11.29
CA ASN A 26 12.11 -11.48 10.80
C ASN A 26 10.81 -11.01 10.13
N ASP A 27 9.79 -10.75 10.93
CA ASP A 27 8.63 -9.95 10.54
C ASP A 27 9.12 -8.53 10.29
N ILE A 28 9.84 -8.32 9.19
CA ILE A 28 10.39 -7.01 8.85
C ILE A 28 9.22 -6.14 8.41
N ASN A 29 8.79 -5.26 9.29
CA ASN A 29 7.89 -4.19 8.93
C ASN A 29 8.67 -3.14 8.10
N TYR A 30 8.68 -3.32 6.78
CA TYR A 30 9.37 -2.41 5.85
C TYR A 30 8.93 -0.94 5.98
N LEU A 31 7.76 -0.68 6.56
CA LEU A 31 7.25 0.68 6.74
C LEU A 31 7.84 1.40 7.94
N GLU A 32 8.31 0.67 8.95
CA GLU A 32 8.95 1.21 10.15
C GLU A 32 10.44 1.51 9.95
N LEU A 33 11.05 0.91 8.91
CA LEU A 33 12.43 1.20 8.54
C LEU A 33 12.63 2.69 8.27
N THR A 34 13.84 3.18 8.50
CA THR A 34 14.24 4.53 8.07
C THR A 34 14.32 4.62 6.54
N ASP A 35 14.40 5.84 6.00
CA ASP A 35 14.58 6.04 4.56
C ASP A 35 15.86 5.39 4.05
N ASP A 36 16.95 5.47 4.82
CA ASP A 36 18.25 4.91 4.45
C ASP A 36 18.26 3.38 4.48
N GLU A 37 17.65 2.76 5.50
CA GLU A 37 17.53 1.31 5.60
C GLU A 37 16.69 0.72 4.47
N LEU A 38 15.54 1.34 4.17
CA LEU A 38 14.70 0.89 3.07
C LEU A 38 15.41 1.06 1.72
N MET A 39 16.16 2.15 1.54
CA MET A 39 16.95 2.37 0.33
C MET A 39 18.07 1.34 0.14
N ARG A 40 18.68 0.83 1.22
CA ARG A 40 19.71 -0.22 1.14
C ARG A 40 19.15 -1.55 0.59
N GLN A 41 17.85 -1.77 0.70
CA GLN A 41 17.16 -2.95 0.16
C GLN A 41 16.62 -2.73 -1.27
N CYS A 42 16.87 -1.55 -1.84
CA CYS A 42 16.38 -1.18 -3.16
C CYS A 42 17.52 -1.12 -4.18
N GLU A 43 17.23 -1.60 -5.39
CA GLU A 43 18.01 -1.31 -6.58
C GLU A 43 17.48 0.00 -7.19
N MET A 44 18.36 0.99 -7.39
CA MET A 44 18.01 2.30 -7.92
C MET A 44 18.58 2.47 -9.33
N ASP A 45 17.67 2.63 -10.29
CA ASP A 45 17.99 2.97 -11.68
C ASP A 45 17.65 4.43 -11.97
N THR A 46 18.50 5.09 -12.76
CA THR A 46 18.23 6.41 -13.32
C THR A 46 18.02 6.35 -14.81
N PHE A 47 17.06 7.11 -15.32
CA PHE A 47 16.76 7.14 -16.75
C PHE A 47 16.31 8.52 -17.20
N LYS A 48 16.22 8.71 -18.52
CA LYS A 48 15.72 9.95 -19.12
C LYS A 48 14.20 9.94 -19.06
N SER A 49 13.61 11.02 -18.57
CA SER A 49 12.15 11.16 -18.61
C SER A 49 11.68 11.21 -20.07
N SER A 50 10.89 10.22 -20.48
CA SER A 50 10.25 10.19 -21.79
C SER A 50 8.83 10.76 -21.68
N GLY A 51 8.58 11.92 -22.29
CA GLY A 51 7.25 12.52 -22.29
C GLY A 51 7.20 13.83 -23.07
N PRO A 52 6.00 14.44 -23.24
CA PRO A 52 5.84 15.76 -23.82
C PRO A 52 6.50 16.81 -22.91
N GLY A 53 7.79 17.04 -23.15
CA GLY A 53 8.64 18.00 -22.46
C GLY A 53 9.59 18.61 -23.47
N GLY A 54 9.82 19.93 -23.35
CA GLY A 54 10.77 20.63 -24.22
C GLY A 54 12.18 20.02 -24.15
N GLN A 55 13.04 20.40 -25.09
CA GLN A 55 14.39 19.83 -25.27
C GLN A 55 15.24 19.78 -23.98
N HIS A 56 14.99 20.69 -23.02
CA HIS A 56 15.70 20.74 -21.75
C HIS A 56 15.29 19.63 -20.74
N ARG A 57 14.04 19.16 -20.75
CA ARG A 57 13.56 18.11 -19.83
C ARG A 57 14.08 16.72 -20.22
N ASN A 58 14.28 16.49 -21.52
CA ASN A 58 14.59 15.16 -22.06
C ASN A 58 16.11 14.85 -22.07
N LYS A 59 16.97 15.84 -21.79
CA LYS A 59 18.43 15.67 -21.87
C LYS A 59 19.07 15.15 -20.58
N ARG A 60 18.44 15.36 -19.42
CA ARG A 60 18.97 14.96 -18.11
C ARG A 60 18.33 13.65 -17.63
N GLU A 61 19.16 12.75 -17.11
CA GLU A 61 18.74 11.50 -16.46
C GLU A 61 18.23 11.78 -15.04
N SER A 62 17.17 12.58 -14.92
CA SER A 62 16.59 12.95 -13.63
C SER A 62 15.53 11.96 -13.14
N ALA A 63 15.01 11.07 -13.98
CA ALA A 63 14.00 10.11 -13.56
C ALA A 63 14.62 8.98 -12.73
N VAL A 64 13.88 8.54 -11.72
CA VAL A 64 14.34 7.51 -10.78
C VAL A 64 13.34 6.35 -10.77
N ARG A 65 13.86 5.13 -10.82
CA ARG A 65 13.13 3.89 -10.57
C ARG A 65 13.78 3.19 -9.39
N LEU A 66 12.97 2.76 -8.44
CA LEU A 66 13.36 1.98 -7.27
C LEU A 66 12.68 0.62 -7.36
N LYS A 67 13.47 -0.45 -7.25
CA LYS A 67 12.99 -1.82 -7.15
C LYS A 67 13.37 -2.36 -5.78
N HIS A 68 12.37 -2.63 -4.94
CA HIS A 68 12.59 -3.27 -3.65
C HIS A 68 12.90 -4.75 -3.87
N LEU A 69 14.14 -5.16 -3.61
CA LEU A 69 14.63 -6.49 -3.96
C LEU A 69 13.87 -7.61 -3.22
N PRO A 70 13.61 -7.52 -1.90
CA PRO A 70 12.90 -8.58 -1.18
C PRO A 70 11.48 -8.85 -1.67
N THR A 71 10.76 -7.80 -2.10
CA THR A 71 9.34 -7.92 -2.48
C THR A 71 9.08 -7.88 -3.97
N GLY A 72 10.08 -7.50 -4.78
CA GLY A 72 9.96 -7.29 -6.23
C GLY A 72 9.13 -6.07 -6.63
N ILE A 73 8.69 -5.23 -5.67
CA ILE A 73 7.84 -4.06 -5.96
C ILE A 73 8.68 -2.94 -6.57
N ILE A 74 8.17 -2.37 -7.66
CA ILE A 74 8.83 -1.27 -8.37
C ILE A 74 8.01 0.00 -8.20
N ALA A 75 8.69 1.09 -7.87
CA ALA A 75 8.16 2.45 -7.84
C ALA A 75 9.03 3.37 -8.70
N GLN A 76 8.42 4.37 -9.34
CA GLN A 76 9.16 5.33 -10.17
C GLN A 76 8.63 6.75 -10.00
N ALA A 77 9.49 7.74 -10.24
CA ALA A 77 9.16 9.16 -10.20
C ALA A 77 9.90 9.93 -11.31
N VAL A 78 9.16 10.77 -12.04
CA VAL A 78 9.60 11.50 -13.25
C VAL A 78 9.13 12.97 -13.24
N GLU A 79 8.59 13.44 -12.12
CA GLU A 79 7.88 14.72 -12.05
C GLU A 79 8.85 15.90 -11.97
N ASP A 80 9.93 15.75 -11.20
CA ASP A 80 10.89 16.82 -10.92
C ASP A 80 12.07 16.79 -11.90
N ARG A 81 12.71 17.94 -12.09
CA ARG A 81 13.98 18.10 -12.81
C ARG A 81 15.19 17.63 -11.97
N SER A 82 15.02 17.52 -10.66
CA SER A 82 16.00 17.07 -9.68
C SER A 82 15.87 15.58 -9.41
N GLN A 83 16.97 14.85 -9.63
CA GLN A 83 17.05 13.42 -9.30
C GLN A 83 16.76 13.16 -7.80
N HIS A 84 17.23 14.05 -6.92
CA HIS A 84 17.02 13.90 -5.48
C HIS A 84 15.53 13.99 -5.10
N MET A 85 14.80 14.94 -5.68
CA MET A 85 13.35 15.08 -5.45
C MET A 85 12.57 13.90 -6.04
N ASN A 86 13.00 13.39 -7.19
CA ASN A 86 12.42 12.16 -7.75
C ASN A 86 12.74 10.94 -6.90
N ARG A 87 13.94 10.80 -6.33
CA ARG A 87 14.29 9.72 -5.40
C ARG A 87 13.39 9.73 -4.17
N ALA A 88 13.21 10.88 -3.53
CA ALA A 88 12.32 11.02 -2.37
C ALA A 88 10.85 10.67 -2.74
N SER A 89 10.39 11.14 -3.91
CA SER A 89 9.03 10.85 -4.39
C SER A 89 8.83 9.37 -4.74
N ALA A 90 9.82 8.73 -5.37
CA ALA A 90 9.82 7.30 -5.65
C ALA A 90 9.80 6.48 -4.36
N LEU A 91 10.57 6.87 -3.35
CA LEU A 91 10.60 6.19 -2.05
C LEU A 91 9.25 6.30 -1.32
N LYS A 92 8.63 7.49 -1.33
CA LYS A 92 7.27 7.68 -0.77
C LYS A 92 6.23 6.79 -1.47
N ARG A 93 6.30 6.70 -2.81
CA ARG A 93 5.44 5.79 -3.58
C ARG A 93 5.72 4.33 -3.24
N LEU A 94 6.98 3.95 -3.11
CA LEU A 94 7.38 2.60 -2.74
C LEU A 94 6.77 2.19 -1.40
N ARG A 95 6.86 3.05 -0.37
CA ARG A 95 6.22 2.82 0.95
C ARG A 95 4.72 2.60 0.83
N ALA A 96 4.01 3.44 0.07
CA ALA A 96 2.57 3.25 -0.15
C ALA A 96 2.27 1.90 -0.84
N LEU A 97 3.06 1.51 -1.84
CA LEU A 97 2.88 0.23 -2.52
C LEU A 97 3.20 -0.96 -1.62
N LEU A 98 4.24 -0.87 -0.78
CA LEU A 98 4.59 -1.89 0.21
C LEU A 98 3.42 -2.08 1.18
N ALA A 99 2.86 -1.00 1.71
CA ALA A 99 1.73 -1.03 2.63
C ALA A 99 0.46 -1.67 2.06
N ILE A 100 0.28 -1.60 0.74
CA ILE A 100 -0.88 -2.17 0.05
C ILE A 100 -0.64 -3.62 -0.38
N ARG A 101 0.59 -3.99 -0.74
CA ARG A 101 0.88 -5.31 -1.33
C ARG A 101 1.53 -6.30 -0.38
N VAL A 102 2.31 -5.84 0.58
CA VAL A 102 2.95 -6.70 1.58
C VAL A 102 1.98 -6.89 2.72
N ARG A 103 1.73 -8.16 3.06
CA ARG A 103 0.81 -8.57 4.10
C ARG A 103 1.59 -9.27 5.21
N ASN A 104 1.26 -8.95 6.45
CA ASN A 104 1.74 -9.70 7.60
C ASN A 104 0.69 -10.74 7.98
N SER A 105 1.12 -11.92 8.42
CA SER A 105 0.21 -12.88 9.02
C SER A 105 -0.26 -12.33 10.36
N VAL A 106 -1.57 -12.16 10.50
CA VAL A 106 -2.21 -11.74 11.74
C VAL A 106 -2.91 -12.94 12.36
N ASP A 107 -2.58 -13.24 13.61
CA ASP A 107 -3.34 -14.18 14.42
C ASP A 107 -4.58 -13.48 14.99
N ILE A 108 -5.77 -14.00 14.66
CA ILE A 108 -7.06 -13.35 14.93
C ILE A 108 -7.39 -13.40 16.43
N ASP A 109 -7.03 -14.49 17.11
CA ASP A 109 -7.45 -14.75 18.50
C ASP A 109 -6.68 -13.88 19.51
N SER A 110 -5.46 -13.49 19.17
CA SER A 110 -4.59 -12.63 20.00
C SER A 110 -4.36 -11.25 19.39
N TYR A 111 -5.16 -10.86 18.38
CA TYR A 111 -4.93 -9.63 17.65
C TYR A 111 -5.16 -8.39 18.51
N THR A 112 -4.10 -7.62 18.74
CA THR A 112 -4.20 -6.26 19.25
C THR A 112 -4.00 -5.28 18.10
N PRO A 113 -4.99 -4.44 17.75
CA PRO A 113 -4.85 -3.50 16.66
C PRO A 113 -3.79 -2.44 17.00
N PRO A 114 -2.88 -2.12 16.07
CA PRO A 114 -1.87 -1.09 16.29
C PRO A 114 -2.51 0.30 16.40
N MET A 115 -1.81 1.23 17.04
CA MET A 115 -2.32 2.58 17.31
C MET A 115 -2.66 3.34 16.02
N GLU A 116 -1.86 3.14 14.98
CA GLU A 116 -2.07 3.75 13.67
C GLU A 116 -3.36 3.27 13.01
N LEU A 117 -3.74 1.99 13.23
CA LEU A 117 -5.03 1.47 12.79
C LEU A 117 -6.17 2.20 13.52
N LEU A 118 -6.12 2.27 14.85
CA LEU A 118 -7.12 2.96 15.66
C LEU A 118 -7.29 4.44 15.27
N GLN A 119 -6.21 5.09 14.84
CA GLN A 119 -6.20 6.49 14.42
C GLN A 119 -6.84 6.72 13.05
N ILE A 120 -6.86 5.75 12.14
CA ILE A 120 -7.55 5.89 10.85
C ILE A 120 -9.03 5.54 10.92
N LEU A 121 -9.44 4.74 11.92
CA LEU A 121 -10.85 4.37 12.10
C LEU A 121 -11.71 5.59 12.42
N PRO A 122 -12.98 5.60 11.98
CA PRO A 122 -13.89 6.68 12.32
C PRO A 122 -14.10 6.75 13.84
N LEU A 123 -14.34 7.96 14.35
CA LEU A 123 -14.54 8.27 15.78
C LEU A 123 -15.65 7.44 16.46
N LYS A 124 -16.55 6.83 15.68
CA LYS A 124 -17.64 5.98 16.15
C LYS A 124 -17.25 4.52 16.40
N SER A 125 -15.97 4.15 16.21
CA SER A 125 -15.48 2.79 16.48
C SER A 125 -15.48 2.50 17.98
N THR A 126 -15.97 1.33 18.37
CA THR A 126 -16.05 0.92 19.79
C THR A 126 -14.68 0.66 20.40
N ILE A 127 -13.69 0.30 19.58
CA ILE A 127 -12.32 0.01 20.02
C ILE A 127 -11.44 1.25 20.16
N ARG A 128 -11.93 2.44 19.78
CA ARG A 128 -11.17 3.68 19.91
C ARG A 128 -11.34 4.23 21.32
N GLY A 129 -10.31 4.06 22.14
CA GLY A 129 -10.20 4.69 23.45
C GLY A 129 -9.87 6.18 23.37
N SER A 130 -9.95 6.85 24.53
CA SER A 130 -9.58 8.27 24.70
C SER A 130 -8.08 8.52 24.52
N ASP A 131 -7.27 7.46 24.60
CA ASP A 131 -5.82 7.41 24.52
C ASP A 131 -5.27 7.37 23.09
N CYS A 132 -6.09 7.06 22.08
CA CYS A 132 -5.64 6.86 20.70
C CYS A 132 -5.22 8.14 19.95
N GLY A 133 -5.35 9.33 20.55
CA GLY A 133 -5.02 10.62 19.90
C GLY A 133 -6.05 11.07 18.84
N PRO A 134 -5.72 12.04 17.96
CA PRO A 134 -6.64 12.54 16.92
C PRO A 134 -6.77 11.60 15.71
N GLN A 135 -7.85 11.73 14.94
CA GLN A 135 -8.04 10.95 13.71
C GLN A 135 -7.02 11.38 12.64
N ILE A 136 -6.42 10.40 11.98
CA ILE A 136 -5.41 10.61 10.95
C ILE A 136 -6.02 10.46 9.55
N GLY A 137 -5.71 11.43 8.68
CA GLY A 137 -6.11 11.42 7.27
C GLY A 137 -4.99 11.01 6.30
N PRO A 138 -5.30 10.85 5.00
CA PRO A 138 -4.39 10.30 3.98
C PRO A 138 -3.12 11.11 3.71
N LYS A 139 -3.08 12.37 4.15
CA LYS A 139 -1.90 13.23 4.03
C LYS A 139 -0.82 12.94 5.07
N ASN A 140 -1.17 12.24 6.14
CA ASN A 140 -0.24 11.92 7.23
C ASN A 140 0.56 10.64 6.89
N PRO A 141 1.88 10.60 7.10
CA PRO A 141 2.68 9.41 6.84
C PRO A 141 2.22 8.18 7.62
N LYS A 142 1.72 8.35 8.86
CA LYS A 142 1.20 7.25 9.70
C LYS A 142 -0.07 6.61 9.16
N PHE A 143 -0.78 7.29 8.25
CA PHE A 143 -1.96 6.72 7.60
C PHE A 143 -1.64 5.42 6.86
N ILE A 144 -0.46 5.34 6.27
CA ILE A 144 0.01 4.19 5.49
C ILE A 144 0.14 2.95 6.40
N LEU A 145 0.63 3.12 7.63
CA LEU A 145 0.73 2.04 8.63
C LEU A 145 -0.66 1.54 9.03
N GLY A 146 -1.59 2.45 9.28
CA GLY A 146 -2.99 2.10 9.57
C GLY A 146 -3.66 1.36 8.42
N MET A 147 -3.44 1.78 7.17
CA MET A 147 -3.95 1.10 5.98
C MET A 147 -3.41 -0.34 5.88
N GLN A 148 -2.11 -0.54 6.13
CA GLN A 148 -1.52 -1.87 6.09
C GLN A 148 -2.21 -2.78 7.10
N ALA A 149 -2.29 -2.34 8.37
CA ALA A 149 -2.92 -3.11 9.44
C ALA A 149 -4.40 -3.42 9.15
N LEU A 150 -5.13 -2.45 8.58
CA LEU A 150 -6.52 -2.67 8.16
C LEU A 150 -6.63 -3.78 7.11
N LEU A 151 -5.78 -3.75 6.10
CA LEU A 151 -5.75 -4.74 5.04
C LEU A 151 -5.27 -6.11 5.54
N ASP A 152 -4.37 -6.16 6.53
CA ASP A 152 -3.92 -7.40 7.18
C ASP A 152 -5.09 -8.07 7.93
N VAL A 153 -5.90 -7.31 8.66
CA VAL A 153 -7.12 -7.83 9.32
C VAL A 153 -8.11 -8.36 8.30
N ILE A 154 -8.38 -7.58 7.24
CA ILE A 154 -9.31 -8.00 6.17
C ILE A 154 -8.78 -9.27 5.47
N PHE A 155 -7.47 -9.40 5.31
CA PHE A 155 -6.83 -10.59 4.74
C PHE A 155 -6.96 -11.80 5.67
N ALA A 156 -6.73 -11.63 6.97
CA ALA A 156 -6.85 -12.69 7.98
C ALA A 156 -8.27 -13.28 8.00
N VAL A 157 -9.31 -12.45 7.89
CA VAL A 157 -10.71 -12.90 7.81
C VAL A 157 -11.17 -13.29 6.39
N GLY A 158 -10.24 -13.49 5.46
CA GLY A 158 -10.57 -13.98 4.11
C GLY A 158 -11.38 -13.00 3.25
N GLY A 159 -11.28 -11.69 3.49
CA GLY A 159 -11.97 -10.65 2.71
C GLY A 159 -13.40 -10.34 3.15
N SER A 160 -13.86 -10.92 4.27
CA SER A 160 -15.17 -10.66 4.86
C SER A 160 -15.23 -9.31 5.60
N ILE A 161 -15.97 -8.34 5.05
CA ILE A 161 -16.14 -7.01 5.68
C ILE A 161 -16.93 -7.10 6.99
N SER A 162 -17.83 -8.07 7.09
CA SER A 162 -18.64 -8.26 8.30
C SER A 162 -17.81 -8.77 9.47
N GLU A 163 -16.91 -9.72 9.23
CA GLU A 163 -16.03 -10.25 10.27
C GLU A 163 -14.94 -9.24 10.65
N ALA A 164 -14.31 -8.61 9.65
CA ALA A 164 -13.35 -7.52 9.89
C ALA A 164 -14.01 -6.38 10.69
N GLY A 165 -15.25 -6.02 10.37
CA GLY A 165 -16.00 -5.00 11.12
C GLY A 165 -16.20 -5.36 12.58
N LYS A 166 -16.55 -6.61 12.90
CA LYS A 166 -16.70 -7.08 14.28
C LYS A 166 -15.39 -6.99 15.06
N LEU A 167 -14.28 -7.44 14.47
CA LEU A 167 -12.95 -7.35 15.07
C LEU A 167 -12.54 -5.89 15.34
N LEU A 168 -12.91 -4.98 14.42
CA LEU A 168 -12.57 -3.56 14.53
C LEU A 168 -13.62 -2.72 15.27
N GLY A 169 -14.64 -3.34 15.88
CA GLY A 169 -15.72 -2.62 16.56
C GLY A 169 -16.46 -1.61 15.66
N LEU A 170 -16.66 -1.97 14.39
CA LEU A 170 -17.32 -1.16 13.36
C LEU A 170 -18.52 -1.88 12.74
N SER A 171 -19.52 -1.11 12.33
CA SER A 171 -20.55 -1.63 11.44
C SER A 171 -19.98 -1.89 10.03
N THR A 172 -20.54 -2.87 9.34
CA THR A 172 -20.20 -3.22 7.95
C THR A 172 -20.22 -1.99 7.03
N GLY A 173 -21.25 -1.15 7.16
CA GLY A 173 -21.39 0.07 6.38
C GLY A 173 -20.34 1.15 6.71
N ALA A 174 -19.89 1.24 7.97
CA ALA A 174 -18.82 2.17 8.34
C ALA A 174 -17.47 1.73 7.77
N LEU A 175 -17.16 0.43 7.87
CA LEU A 175 -15.94 -0.14 7.31
C LEU A 175 -15.93 -0.06 5.77
N SER A 176 -17.05 -0.36 5.12
CA SER A 176 -17.19 -0.22 3.67
C SER A 176 -16.95 1.22 3.21
N ARG A 177 -17.55 2.21 3.89
CA ARG A 177 -17.32 3.63 3.57
C ARG A 177 -15.86 4.04 3.72
N LEU A 178 -15.16 3.54 4.75
CA LEU A 178 -13.74 3.81 4.93
C LEU A 178 -12.92 3.25 3.77
N ILE A 179 -13.18 2.01 3.36
CA ILE A 179 -12.49 1.36 2.24
C ILE A 179 -12.78 2.08 0.92
N LEU A 180 -14.03 2.49 0.68
CA LEU A 180 -14.44 3.20 -0.53
C LEU A 180 -13.92 4.65 -0.58
N SER A 181 -13.42 5.19 0.53
CA SER A 181 -12.88 6.56 0.58
C SER A 181 -11.51 6.68 -0.09
N ASP A 182 -10.77 5.57 -0.24
CA ASP A 182 -9.46 5.53 -0.89
C ASP A 182 -9.47 4.49 -2.01
N ASP A 183 -9.12 4.91 -3.22
CA ASP A 183 -9.12 4.03 -4.39
C ASP A 183 -8.13 2.86 -4.25
N SER A 184 -6.99 3.07 -3.59
CA SER A 184 -5.98 2.05 -3.42
C SER A 184 -6.44 0.96 -2.44
N LEU A 185 -7.10 1.36 -1.34
CA LEU A 185 -7.76 0.41 -0.42
C LEU A 185 -8.87 -0.36 -1.13
N ARG A 186 -9.75 0.35 -1.84
CA ARG A 186 -10.86 -0.25 -2.58
C ARG A 186 -10.38 -1.29 -3.59
N MET A 187 -9.35 -0.96 -4.37
CA MET A 187 -8.74 -1.89 -5.33
C MET A 187 -8.17 -3.12 -4.61
N ALA A 188 -7.33 -2.93 -3.60
CA ALA A 188 -6.70 -4.03 -2.89
C ALA A 188 -7.70 -4.99 -2.22
N VAL A 189 -8.74 -4.43 -1.58
CA VAL A 189 -9.82 -5.23 -0.98
C VAL A 189 -10.63 -5.94 -2.05
N ASN A 190 -10.94 -5.29 -3.17
CA ASN A 190 -11.69 -5.92 -4.25
C ASN A 190 -10.89 -7.03 -4.93
N ASP A 191 -9.58 -6.87 -5.10
CA ASP A 191 -8.70 -7.91 -5.64
C ASP A 191 -8.66 -9.12 -4.70
N LEU A 192 -8.52 -8.88 -3.40
CA LEU A 192 -8.59 -9.94 -2.38
C LEU A 192 -9.95 -10.64 -2.42
N ARG A 193 -11.05 -9.88 -2.43
CA ARG A 193 -12.41 -10.42 -2.49
C ARG A 193 -12.62 -11.25 -3.76
N ASN A 194 -12.15 -10.77 -4.90
CA ASN A 194 -12.22 -11.49 -6.16
C ASN A 194 -11.42 -12.79 -6.11
N SER A 195 -10.22 -12.78 -5.51
CA SER A 195 -9.41 -14.01 -5.32
C SER A 195 -10.09 -15.06 -4.45
N LYS A 196 -11.00 -14.64 -3.56
CA LYS A 196 -11.82 -15.50 -2.69
C LYS A 196 -13.23 -15.77 -3.26
N GLY A 197 -13.53 -15.33 -4.49
CA GLY A 197 -14.85 -15.52 -5.11
C GLY A 197 -15.97 -14.63 -4.54
N LEU A 198 -15.63 -13.59 -3.77
CA LEU A 198 -16.57 -12.64 -3.19
C LEU A 198 -16.86 -11.48 -4.15
N LYS A 199 -18.09 -10.95 -4.10
CA LYS A 199 -18.50 -9.80 -4.91
C LYS A 199 -17.69 -8.54 -4.54
N PRO A 200 -17.25 -7.72 -5.53
CA PRO A 200 -16.54 -6.48 -5.23
C PRO A 200 -17.46 -5.47 -4.52
N LEU A 201 -16.86 -4.62 -3.71
CA LEU A 201 -17.50 -3.46 -3.10
C LEU A 201 -17.74 -2.39 -4.16
N ARG A 202 -18.92 -1.76 -4.09
CA ARG A 202 -19.41 -0.71 -4.98
C ARG A 202 -19.72 0.54 -4.18
#